data_AF-A0A971BXK9-F1
#
_entry.id   AF-A0A971BXK9-F1
#
_cell.length_a   1.000
_cell.length_b   1.000
_cell.length_c   1.000
_cell.angle_alpha   90.00
_cell.angle_beta   90.00
_cell.angle_gamma   90.00
#
_symmetry.space_group_name_H-M   'P 1'
#
loop_
_entity.id
_entity.type
_entity.pdbx_description
1 polymer ?
#
loop_
_entity_poly.entity_id
_entity_poly.type
_entity_poly.pdbx_seq_one_letter_code
_entity_poly.pdbx_strand_id
1 'polypeptide(L)'
;MSQFGFCPQCRRCDNMDRFPKCARCKSRPRLVSPSDTFFHEIFVEGKRPTQAELLELQSCAFGPAHMNDVEHNVAKKKLGKSVSIGLCSLVLGLMLFALLQFVSLRGLAWVCMACLLLYGIVSPVAAVVGYIHNKSSGGKHKTPRSAFVHYWLSSVFRLSAEKETEFESPEFAAASALRHVPESYRVKLDEGHIASYIVNMRNTVQQILKERAQMSREAYAVHHYWVDCGIFPSIREKDFPKPTRESGVYELNTDVELIFRVFQTNRSTYEKMYVNLAKVVLHVRQTCIRNGKRWFMYDLTPAVAAGAAGQPGSLNI
;
A
#
# COMPACT_ATOMS: atom_id res chain seq x y z
N MET A 1 3.16 -0.11 -20.41
CA MET A 1 3.81 1.00 -19.69
C MET A 1 4.21 2.00 -20.74
N SER A 2 3.68 3.22 -20.70
CA SER A 2 4.03 4.22 -21.72
C SER A 2 5.40 4.82 -21.47
N GLN A 3 6.24 4.81 -22.49
CA GLN A 3 7.58 5.40 -22.41
C GLN A 3 7.48 6.91 -22.65
N PHE A 4 8.07 7.71 -21.77
CA PHE A 4 8.17 9.17 -21.94
C PHE A 4 9.61 9.53 -22.28
N GLY A 5 9.79 10.42 -23.25
CA GLY A 5 11.10 10.87 -23.71
C GLY A 5 11.26 12.36 -23.54
N PHE A 6 12.45 12.80 -23.10
CA PHE A 6 12.77 14.22 -22.94
C PHE A 6 13.49 14.73 -24.18
N CYS A 7 13.01 15.84 -24.73
CA CYS A 7 13.65 16.51 -25.84
C CYS A 7 14.71 17.50 -25.33
N PRO A 8 16.02 17.32 -25.62
CA PRO A 8 17.07 18.21 -25.11
C PRO A 8 17.01 19.61 -25.70
N GLN A 9 16.49 19.78 -26.92
CA GLN A 9 16.35 21.10 -27.56
C GLN A 9 15.09 21.85 -27.12
N CYS A 10 13.97 21.14 -27.02
CA CYS A 10 12.68 21.74 -26.67
C CYS A 10 12.38 21.72 -25.16
N ARG A 11 13.18 21.01 -24.35
CA ARG A 11 13.03 20.79 -22.90
C ARG A 11 11.64 20.32 -22.45
N ARG A 12 10.96 19.50 -23.25
CA ARG A 12 9.62 18.93 -22.97
C ARG A 12 9.63 17.41 -22.97
N CYS A 13 8.69 16.83 -22.23
CA CYS A 13 8.44 15.39 -22.20
C CYS A 13 7.30 15.02 -23.16
N ASP A 14 7.60 14.25 -24.20
CA ASP A 14 6.61 13.74 -25.14
C ASP A 14 6.36 12.23 -24.88
N ASN A 15 5.13 11.75 -25.13
CA ASN A 15 4.81 10.33 -25.08
C ASN A 15 5.45 9.61 -26.29
N MET A 16 6.47 8.80 -26.02
CA MET A 16 7.30 8.15 -27.04
C MET A 16 6.57 7.01 -27.75
N ASP A 17 5.56 6.42 -27.12
CA ASP A 17 4.72 5.39 -27.75
C ASP A 17 3.96 5.95 -28.96
N ARG A 18 3.69 7.27 -28.97
CA ARG A 18 2.99 7.97 -30.06
C ARG A 18 3.93 8.71 -31.01
N PHE A 19 5.10 9.18 -30.56
CA PHE A 19 5.98 10.02 -31.37
C PHE A 19 7.47 9.66 -31.17
N PRO A 20 8.15 9.04 -32.15
CA PRO A 20 9.58 8.69 -32.05
C PRO A 20 10.52 9.91 -32.18
N LYS A 21 9.97 11.09 -32.46
CA LYS A 21 10.66 12.37 -32.58
C LYS A 21 9.83 13.45 -31.88
N CYS A 22 10.47 14.43 -31.25
CA CYS A 22 9.73 15.55 -30.64
C CYS A 22 8.84 16.22 -31.69
N ALA A 23 7.57 16.40 -31.39
CA ALA A 23 6.58 16.89 -32.37
C ALA A 23 6.98 18.27 -32.94
N ARG A 24 7.66 19.08 -32.11
CA ARG A 24 8.00 20.48 -32.38
C ARG A 24 9.34 20.67 -33.09
N CYS A 25 10.45 20.25 -32.47
CA CYS A 25 11.80 20.46 -33.04
C CYS A 25 12.35 19.26 -33.83
N LYS A 26 11.57 18.18 -33.97
CA LYS A 26 11.93 16.95 -34.71
C LYS A 26 13.21 16.23 -34.24
N SER A 27 13.91 16.75 -33.23
CA SER A 27 15.05 16.08 -32.59
C SER A 27 14.60 14.78 -31.93
N ARG A 28 15.48 13.77 -31.92
CA ARG A 28 15.24 12.53 -31.18
C ARG A 28 15.20 12.84 -29.68
N PRO A 29 14.08 12.58 -28.97
CA PRO A 29 14.06 12.67 -27.52
C PRO A 29 15.08 11.67 -26.97
N ARG A 30 15.84 12.08 -25.95
CA ARG A 30 16.54 11.09 -25.15
C ARG A 30 15.47 10.37 -24.35
N LEU A 31 15.51 9.04 -24.36
CA LEU A 31 14.85 8.27 -23.31
C LEU A 31 15.39 8.81 -22.00
N VAL A 32 14.55 9.49 -21.22
CA VAL A 32 14.82 9.60 -19.79
C VAL A 32 14.46 8.22 -19.29
N SER A 33 15.45 7.34 -19.36
CA SER A 33 15.31 6.08 -18.67
C SER A 33 15.10 6.45 -17.20
N PRO A 34 14.10 5.89 -16.50
CA PRO A 34 14.11 5.87 -15.04
C PRO A 34 15.21 4.89 -14.57
N SER A 35 16.42 4.97 -15.13
CA SER A 35 17.52 4.02 -14.90
C SER A 35 18.24 4.24 -13.59
N ASP A 36 18.06 5.38 -12.93
CA ASP A 36 18.76 5.65 -11.68
C ASP A 36 17.76 5.70 -10.52
N THR A 37 16.72 4.87 -10.54
CA THR A 37 16.04 4.52 -9.29
C THR A 37 17.02 3.70 -8.48
N PHE A 38 17.61 4.32 -7.45
CA PHE A 38 18.52 3.62 -6.57
C PHE A 38 17.78 2.48 -5.89
N PHE A 39 18.36 1.29 -6.05
CA PHE A 39 17.75 0.02 -5.70
C PHE A 39 18.43 -0.59 -4.48
N HIS A 40 17.65 -1.20 -3.61
CA HIS A 40 18.16 -1.95 -2.48
C HIS A 40 17.32 -3.20 -2.23
N GLU A 41 17.98 -4.29 -1.86
CA GLU A 41 17.37 -5.59 -1.63
C GLU A 41 17.43 -5.96 -0.15
N ILE A 42 16.32 -6.45 0.37
CA ILE A 42 16.24 -7.01 1.72
C ILE A 42 15.67 -8.42 1.59
N PHE A 43 16.29 -9.39 2.24
CA PHE A 43 15.80 -10.75 2.25
C PHE A 43 15.01 -11.00 3.54
N VAL A 44 13.80 -11.52 3.40
CA VAL A 44 12.93 -11.83 4.52
C VAL A 44 12.61 -13.32 4.48
N GLU A 45 13.02 -14.06 5.50
CA GLU A 45 12.83 -15.51 5.57
C GLU A 45 11.97 -15.90 6.76
N GLY A 46 10.78 -16.41 6.46
CA GLY A 46 9.84 -16.93 7.43
C GLY A 46 10.12 -18.37 7.81
N LYS A 47 9.75 -18.71 9.04
CA LYS A 47 9.87 -20.06 9.58
C LYS A 47 8.95 -21.04 8.84
N ARG A 48 9.39 -22.30 8.82
CA ARG A 48 8.56 -23.43 8.43
C ARG A 48 7.91 -24.02 9.69
N PRO A 49 6.61 -24.36 9.64
CA PRO A 49 5.97 -25.05 10.75
C PRO A 49 6.57 -26.45 10.89
N THR A 50 6.73 -26.91 12.13
CA THR A 50 6.96 -28.32 12.42
C THR A 50 5.70 -29.13 12.07
N GLN A 51 5.86 -30.45 11.90
CA GLN A 51 4.73 -31.33 11.60
C GLN A 51 3.67 -31.30 12.73
N ALA A 52 4.10 -31.16 13.98
CA ALA A 52 3.19 -31.07 15.12
C ALA A 52 2.38 -29.76 15.11
N GLU A 53 3.04 -28.62 14.89
CA GLU A 53 2.35 -27.32 14.75
C GLU A 53 1.40 -27.32 13.57
N LEU A 54 1.77 -27.95 12.45
CA LEU A 54 0.92 -28.02 11.28
C LEU A 54 -0.41 -28.73 11.59
N LEU A 55 -0.34 -29.89 12.25
CA LEU A 55 -1.53 -30.67 12.63
C LEU A 55 -2.42 -29.90 13.61
N GLU A 56 -1.81 -29.22 14.58
CA GLU A 56 -2.54 -28.37 15.51
C GLU A 56 -3.24 -27.22 14.77
N LEU A 57 -2.50 -26.50 13.92
CA LEU A 57 -2.99 -25.31 13.24
C LEU A 57 -4.04 -25.61 12.16
N GLN A 58 -3.99 -26.78 11.54
CA GLN A 58 -5.00 -27.25 10.59
C GLN A 58 -6.31 -27.65 11.27
N SER A 59 -6.27 -28.06 12.54
CA SER A 59 -7.44 -28.48 13.31
C SER A 59 -8.07 -27.37 14.17
N CYS A 60 -7.39 -26.23 14.32
CA CYS A 60 -7.89 -25.06 15.04
C CYS A 60 -9.20 -24.49 14.45
N ALA A 61 -10.09 -23.95 15.28
CA ALA A 61 -11.27 -23.25 14.78
C ALA A 61 -10.92 -21.84 14.27
N PHE A 62 -11.24 -21.55 13.02
CA PHE A 62 -11.23 -20.19 12.49
C PHE A 62 -12.53 -19.46 12.87
N GLY A 63 -12.54 -18.84 14.06
CA GLY A 63 -13.61 -17.96 14.48
C GLY A 63 -13.61 -16.61 13.74
N PRO A 64 -14.71 -15.84 13.79
CA PRO A 64 -14.69 -14.44 13.37
C PRO A 64 -13.70 -13.65 14.25
N ALA A 65 -12.61 -13.15 13.67
CA ALA A 65 -11.71 -12.28 14.40
C ALA A 65 -12.29 -10.85 14.48
N HIS A 66 -12.64 -10.45 15.70
CA HIS A 66 -13.17 -9.13 16.01
C HIS A 66 -12.06 -8.09 16.01
N MET A 67 -12.40 -6.85 15.64
CA MET A 67 -11.53 -5.69 15.83
C MET A 67 -11.22 -5.50 17.31
N ASN A 68 -9.97 -5.20 17.64
CA ASN A 68 -9.64 -4.72 18.98
C ASN A 68 -9.98 -3.23 19.15
N ASP A 69 -9.82 -2.68 20.35
CA ASP A 69 -10.19 -1.29 20.66
C ASP A 69 -9.40 -0.27 19.82
N VAL A 70 -8.13 -0.56 19.54
CA VAL A 70 -7.27 0.30 18.71
C VAL A 70 -7.83 0.41 17.29
N GLU A 71 -8.12 -0.73 16.66
CA GLU A 71 -8.70 -0.77 15.32
C GLU A 71 -10.09 -0.12 15.29
N HIS A 72 -10.89 -0.34 16.33
CA HIS A 72 -12.22 0.22 16.47
C HIS A 72 -12.18 1.75 16.56
N ASN A 73 -11.22 2.32 17.31
CA ASN A 73 -11.05 3.77 17.42
C ASN A 73 -10.63 4.39 16.08
N VAL A 74 -9.68 3.77 15.37
CA VAL A 74 -9.26 4.23 14.04
C VAL A 74 -10.42 4.13 13.03
N ALA A 75 -11.15 3.01 13.02
CA ALA A 75 -12.28 2.80 12.13
C ALA A 75 -13.44 3.77 12.43
N LYS A 76 -13.74 4.04 13.71
CA LYS A 76 -14.72 5.04 14.14
C LYS A 76 -14.33 6.45 13.71
N LYS A 77 -13.07 6.84 13.88
CA LYS A 77 -12.56 8.16 13.44
C LYS A 77 -12.77 8.35 11.94
N LYS A 78 -12.48 7.32 11.13
CA LYS A 78 -12.70 7.31 9.67
C LYS A 78 -14.17 7.39 9.30
N LEU A 79 -15.01 6.63 10.00
CA LEU A 79 -16.46 6.67 9.81
C LEU A 79 -17.02 8.06 10.11
N GLY A 80 -16.65 8.64 11.26
CA GLY A 80 -17.06 9.98 11.65
C GLY A 80 -16.69 11.04 10.62
N LYS A 81 -15.43 11.05 10.14
CA LYS A 81 -15.01 11.97 9.07
C LYS A 81 -15.82 11.80 7.79
N SER A 82 -16.04 10.57 7.34
CA SER A 82 -16.78 10.28 6.10
C SER A 82 -18.24 10.72 6.18
N VAL A 83 -18.87 10.46 7.34
CA VAL A 83 -20.24 10.90 7.62
C VAL A 83 -20.30 12.43 7.68
N SER A 84 -19.38 13.08 8.39
CA SER A 84 -19.34 14.55 8.47
C SER A 84 -19.14 15.21 7.11
N ILE A 85 -18.22 14.71 6.28
CA ILE A 85 -18.00 15.22 4.92
C ILE A 85 -19.25 15.04 4.07
N GLY A 86 -19.89 13.85 4.13
CA GLY A 86 -21.14 13.60 3.41
C GLY A 86 -22.26 14.54 3.84
N LEU A 87 -22.40 14.78 5.14
CA LEU A 87 -23.44 15.66 5.70
C LEU A 87 -23.18 17.13 5.34
N CYS A 88 -21.94 17.61 5.44
CA CYS A 88 -21.57 18.96 4.98
C CYS A 88 -21.80 19.12 3.47
N SER A 89 -21.44 18.11 2.66
CA SER A 89 -21.67 18.13 1.21
C SER A 89 -23.16 18.14 0.88
N LEU A 90 -23.97 17.44 1.68
CA LEU A 90 -25.43 17.42 1.56
C LEU A 90 -26.01 18.81 1.83
N VAL A 91 -25.64 19.46 2.93
CA VAL A 91 -26.13 20.81 3.27
C VAL A 91 -25.70 21.83 2.21
N LEU A 92 -24.41 21.82 1.82
CA LEU A 92 -23.89 22.76 0.81
C LEU A 92 -24.55 22.58 -0.55
N GLY A 93 -24.71 21.33 -1.00
CA GLY A 93 -25.36 21.08 -2.27
C GLY A 93 -26.86 21.42 -2.26
N LEU A 94 -27.57 21.21 -1.14
CA LEU A 94 -28.97 21.64 -1.02
C LEU A 94 -29.10 23.17 -1.07
N MET A 95 -28.18 23.90 -0.44
CA MET A 95 -28.12 25.36 -0.56
C MET A 95 -27.85 25.82 -2.00
N LEU A 96 -26.88 25.20 -2.68
CA LEU A 96 -26.57 25.48 -4.09
C LEU A 96 -27.75 25.16 -5.01
N PHE A 97 -28.45 24.04 -4.79
CA PHE A 97 -29.64 23.67 -5.55
C PHE A 97 -30.74 24.72 -5.41
N ALA A 98 -31.05 25.13 -4.17
CA ALA A 98 -32.07 26.15 -3.92
C ALA A 98 -31.71 27.49 -4.60
N LEU A 99 -30.43 27.88 -4.55
CA LEU A 99 -29.94 29.10 -5.21
C LEU A 99 -30.04 29.01 -6.75
N LEU A 100 -29.69 27.87 -7.34
CA LEU A 100 -29.74 27.66 -8.79
C LEU A 100 -31.16 27.58 -9.36
N GLN A 101 -32.11 27.08 -8.56
CA GLN A 101 -33.53 27.12 -8.90
C GLN A 101 -34.04 28.57 -8.92
N PHE A 102 -33.59 29.41 -7.99
CA PHE A 102 -33.95 30.83 -7.92
C PHE A 102 -33.44 31.62 -9.14
N VAL A 103 -32.24 31.30 -9.64
CA VAL A 103 -31.62 31.97 -10.82
C VAL A 103 -32.03 31.31 -12.15
N SER A 104 -33.04 30.43 -12.16
CA SER A 104 -33.58 29.76 -13.36
C SER A 104 -32.60 28.86 -14.14
N LEU A 105 -31.49 28.44 -13.53
CA LEU A 105 -30.51 27.51 -14.12
C LEU A 105 -30.89 26.04 -13.85
N ARG A 106 -32.08 25.64 -14.28
CA ARG A 106 -32.67 24.32 -13.95
C ARG A 106 -31.79 23.13 -14.33
N GLY A 107 -31.10 23.18 -15.46
CA GLY A 107 -30.21 22.09 -15.91
C GLY A 107 -29.02 21.86 -14.97
N LEU A 108 -28.40 22.94 -14.49
CA LEU A 108 -27.27 22.86 -13.55
C LEU A 108 -27.74 22.39 -12.15
N ALA A 109 -28.95 22.79 -11.75
CA ALA A 109 -29.54 22.36 -10.49
C ALA A 109 -29.76 20.84 -10.43
N TRP A 110 -30.21 20.21 -11.51
CA TRP A 110 -30.35 18.75 -11.57
C TRP A 110 -29.01 18.00 -11.52
N VAL A 111 -27.96 18.55 -12.14
CA VAL A 111 -26.60 18.01 -12.03
C VAL A 111 -26.10 18.09 -10.58
N CYS A 112 -26.34 19.21 -9.89
CA CYS A 112 -26.02 19.34 -8.47
C CYS A 112 -26.79 18.35 -7.59
N MET A 113 -28.06 18.08 -7.88
CA MET A 113 -28.86 17.05 -7.17
C MET A 113 -28.33 15.63 -7.41
N ALA A 114 -27.93 15.30 -8.63
CA ALA A 114 -27.33 14.00 -8.93
C ALA A 114 -25.99 13.83 -8.17
N CYS A 115 -25.15 14.87 -8.15
CA CYS A 115 -23.92 14.88 -7.36
C CYS A 115 -24.21 14.79 -5.85
N LEU A 116 -25.24 15.47 -5.35
CA LEU A 116 -25.68 15.41 -3.95
C LEU A 116 -26.08 14.01 -3.51
N LEU A 117 -26.86 13.30 -4.33
CA LEU A 117 -27.28 11.93 -4.03
C LEU A 117 -26.07 10.98 -4.02
N LEU A 118 -25.16 11.12 -4.98
CA LEU A 118 -23.93 10.34 -5.05
C LEU A 118 -22.99 10.61 -3.87
N TYR A 119 -22.66 11.86 -3.58
CA TYR A 119 -21.65 12.18 -2.56
C TYR A 119 -22.21 12.32 -1.15
N GLY A 120 -23.44 12.80 -1.00
CA GLY A 120 -24.08 13.01 0.29
C GLY A 120 -24.72 11.76 0.90
N ILE A 121 -25.13 10.78 0.08
CA ILE A 121 -25.80 9.56 0.55
C ILE A 121 -24.94 8.31 0.30
N VAL A 122 -24.48 8.10 -0.95
CA VAL A 122 -23.76 6.84 -1.27
C VAL A 122 -22.43 6.73 -0.52
N SER A 123 -21.69 7.84 -0.37
CA SER A 123 -20.39 7.83 0.32
C SER A 123 -20.50 7.48 1.83
N PRO A 124 -21.38 8.13 2.63
CA PRO A 124 -21.60 7.74 4.03
C PRO A 124 -22.14 6.31 4.18
N VAL A 125 -23.07 5.89 3.32
CA VAL A 125 -23.62 4.52 3.35
C VAL A 125 -22.53 3.50 3.05
N ALA A 126 -21.68 3.74 2.04
CA ALA A 126 -20.55 2.88 1.73
C ALA A 126 -19.54 2.82 2.89
N ALA A 127 -19.30 3.94 3.59
CA ALA A 127 -18.44 3.98 4.77
C ALA A 127 -19.01 3.15 5.94
N VAL A 128 -20.32 3.23 6.20
CA VAL A 128 -21.01 2.42 7.23
C VAL A 128 -20.99 0.93 6.86
N VAL A 129 -21.32 0.58 5.62
CA VAL A 129 -21.27 -0.80 5.13
C VAL A 129 -19.85 -1.36 5.20
N GLY A 130 -18.85 -0.56 4.80
CA GLY A 130 -17.44 -0.91 4.92
C GLY A 130 -17.00 -1.11 6.37
N TYR A 131 -17.47 -0.27 7.31
CA TYR A 131 -17.22 -0.42 8.74
C TYR A 131 -17.79 -1.73 9.30
N ILE A 132 -19.05 -2.03 9.00
CA ILE A 132 -19.73 -3.26 9.44
C ILE A 132 -19.04 -4.50 8.86
N HIS A 133 -18.67 -4.45 7.57
CA HIS A 133 -17.97 -5.54 6.92
C HIS A 133 -16.56 -5.73 7.49
N ASN A 134 -15.83 -4.66 7.78
CA ASN A 134 -14.48 -4.74 8.36
C ASN A 134 -14.49 -5.25 9.81
N LYS A 135 -15.54 -4.95 10.58
CA LYS A 135 -15.72 -5.41 11.97
C LYS A 135 -15.79 -6.94 12.11
N SER A 136 -16.19 -7.66 11.05
CA SER A 136 -16.50 -9.10 11.08
C SER A 136 -15.73 -9.97 10.07
N SER A 137 -14.80 -9.38 9.32
CA SER A 137 -14.11 -10.04 8.19
C SER A 137 -12.70 -10.55 8.47
N GLY A 138 -12.21 -10.48 9.72
CA GLY A 138 -10.86 -10.95 10.06
C GLY A 138 -10.61 -12.41 9.61
N GLY A 139 -9.41 -12.67 9.09
CA GLY A 139 -8.90 -14.01 8.76
C GLY A 139 -9.53 -14.77 7.58
N LYS A 140 -10.47 -14.19 6.83
CA LYS A 140 -11.26 -14.92 5.82
C LYS A 140 -10.59 -15.04 4.43
N HIS A 141 -9.28 -15.24 4.35
CA HIS A 141 -8.59 -15.29 3.05
C HIS A 141 -8.81 -16.64 2.36
N LYS A 142 -9.39 -16.62 1.15
CA LYS A 142 -9.69 -17.85 0.39
C LYS A 142 -8.48 -18.41 -0.36
N THR A 143 -7.42 -17.62 -0.52
CA THR A 143 -6.20 -17.99 -1.25
C THR A 143 -4.98 -17.60 -0.42
N PRO A 144 -3.84 -18.31 -0.55
CA PRO A 144 -2.60 -17.95 0.14
C PRO A 144 -2.12 -16.55 -0.30
N ARG A 145 -2.29 -16.21 -1.58
CA ARG A 145 -2.03 -14.86 -2.10
C ARG A 145 -2.81 -13.80 -1.33
N SER A 146 -4.11 -13.99 -1.14
CA SER A 146 -4.93 -13.02 -0.41
C SER A 146 -4.43 -12.86 1.02
N ALA A 147 -4.04 -13.96 1.69
CA ALA A 147 -3.48 -13.89 3.04
C ALA A 147 -2.18 -13.08 3.08
N PHE A 148 -1.27 -13.35 2.14
CA PHE A 148 -0.01 -12.64 2.01
C PHE A 148 -0.17 -11.15 1.73
N VAL A 149 -0.98 -10.80 0.73
CA VAL A 149 -1.25 -9.40 0.34
C VAL A 149 -1.85 -8.63 1.50
N HIS A 150 -2.80 -9.22 2.22
CA HIS A 150 -3.40 -8.55 3.38
C HIS A 150 -2.40 -8.38 4.52
N TYR A 151 -1.62 -9.40 4.86
CA TYR A 151 -0.60 -9.26 5.90
C TYR A 151 0.42 -8.16 5.54
N TRP A 152 1.03 -8.19 4.35
CA TRP A 152 2.07 -7.21 3.99
C TRP A 152 1.54 -5.81 3.69
N LEU A 153 0.48 -5.67 2.88
CA LEU A 153 0.00 -4.33 2.48
C LEU A 153 -1.05 -3.77 3.43
N SER A 154 -1.89 -4.62 4.01
CA SER A 154 -2.97 -4.17 4.91
C SER A 154 -2.60 -4.17 6.38
N SER A 155 -1.48 -4.77 6.78
CA SER A 155 -0.97 -4.73 8.16
C SER A 155 0.45 -4.12 8.22
N VAL A 156 1.46 -4.80 7.68
CA VAL A 156 2.87 -4.38 7.83
C VAL A 156 3.13 -3.01 7.21
N PHE A 157 2.76 -2.76 5.96
CA PHE A 157 2.98 -1.49 5.26
C PHE A 157 1.71 -0.67 5.06
N ARG A 158 0.73 -0.83 5.96
CA ARG A 158 -0.51 -0.06 5.87
C ARG A 158 -0.25 1.43 6.06
N LEU A 159 -0.63 2.22 5.06
CA LEU A 159 -0.62 3.67 5.12
C LEU A 159 -1.81 4.21 5.92
N SER A 160 -1.57 5.32 6.62
CA SER A 160 -2.56 6.10 7.33
C SER A 160 -3.55 6.67 6.34
N ALA A 161 -4.84 6.51 6.62
CA ALA A 161 -5.86 7.15 5.78
C ALA A 161 -5.91 8.67 5.96
N GLU A 162 -5.33 9.21 7.04
CA GLU A 162 -5.27 10.67 7.27
C GLU A 162 -4.12 11.30 6.53
N LYS A 163 -3.03 10.54 6.40
CA LYS A 163 -1.81 10.95 5.71
C LYS A 163 -1.36 9.74 4.91
N GLU A 164 -1.79 9.66 3.65
CA GLU A 164 -1.46 8.56 2.72
C GLU A 164 0.05 8.42 2.45
N THR A 165 0.88 9.22 3.11
CA THR A 165 2.33 9.24 3.08
C THR A 165 2.98 8.69 4.35
N GLU A 166 2.20 8.47 5.43
CA GLU A 166 2.67 7.96 6.72
C GLU A 166 2.06 6.58 6.98
N PHE A 167 2.75 5.71 7.72
CA PHE A 167 2.18 4.43 8.14
C PHE A 167 1.18 4.61 9.29
N GLU A 168 0.21 3.69 9.40
CA GLU A 168 -0.65 3.59 10.59
C GLU A 168 0.17 3.24 11.85
N SER A 169 -0.40 3.43 13.04
CA SER A 169 0.34 3.17 14.30
C SER A 169 0.80 1.70 14.42
N PRO A 170 1.92 1.43 15.11
CA PRO A 170 2.43 0.07 15.32
C PRO A 170 1.41 -0.87 15.96
N GLU A 171 0.63 -0.36 16.92
CA GLU A 171 -0.40 -1.10 17.65
C GLU A 171 -1.54 -1.49 16.72
N PHE A 172 -1.97 -0.57 15.84
CA PHE A 172 -2.97 -0.88 14.81
C PHE A 172 -2.43 -1.96 13.85
N ALA A 173 -1.16 -1.86 13.46
CA ALA A 173 -0.54 -2.79 12.53
C ALA A 173 -0.42 -4.21 13.10
N ALA A 174 0.02 -4.33 14.36
CA ALA A 174 0.12 -5.60 15.06
C ALA A 174 -1.27 -6.23 15.27
N ALA A 175 -2.24 -5.44 15.72
CA ALA A 175 -3.64 -5.86 15.85
C ALA A 175 -4.21 -6.38 14.53
N SER A 176 -3.98 -5.65 13.44
CA SER A 176 -4.41 -6.05 12.10
C SER A 176 -3.73 -7.33 11.64
N ALA A 177 -2.44 -7.54 11.94
CA ALA A 177 -1.72 -8.75 11.58
C ALA A 177 -2.26 -9.98 12.34
N LEU A 178 -2.49 -9.83 13.65
CA LEU A 178 -3.06 -10.87 14.52
C LEU A 178 -4.47 -11.27 14.10
N ARG A 179 -5.26 -10.35 13.53
CA ARG A 179 -6.58 -10.69 12.97
C ARG A 179 -6.56 -11.59 11.74
N HIS A 180 -5.39 -11.81 11.15
CA HIS A 180 -5.24 -12.69 10.00
C HIS A 180 -4.93 -14.13 10.38
N VAL A 181 -4.73 -14.43 11.67
CA VAL A 181 -4.45 -15.78 12.19
C VAL A 181 -5.63 -16.36 12.99
N PRO A 182 -5.73 -17.69 13.17
CA PRO A 182 -6.77 -18.27 14.02
C PRO A 182 -6.60 -17.85 15.48
N GLU A 183 -7.71 -17.66 16.21
CA GLU A 183 -7.72 -17.12 17.57
C GLU A 183 -6.90 -17.97 18.56
N SER A 184 -6.98 -19.30 18.45
CA SER A 184 -6.19 -20.23 19.28
C SER A 184 -4.69 -20.15 19.03
N TYR A 185 -4.27 -19.70 17.84
CA TYR A 185 -2.87 -19.42 17.55
C TYR A 185 -2.48 -18.01 17.97
N ARG A 186 -3.40 -17.04 17.79
CA ARG A 186 -3.23 -15.64 18.17
C ARG A 186 -2.79 -15.48 19.63
N VAL A 187 -3.41 -16.22 20.56
CA VAL A 187 -3.08 -16.16 22.00
C VAL A 187 -1.66 -16.62 22.33
N LYS A 188 -0.99 -17.34 21.41
CA LYS A 188 0.41 -17.78 21.56
C LYS A 188 1.40 -16.77 21.00
N LEU A 189 0.93 -15.71 20.34
CA LEU A 189 1.76 -14.69 19.70
C LEU A 189 1.83 -13.44 20.57
N ASP A 190 3.04 -12.91 20.73
CA ASP A 190 3.27 -11.66 21.46
C ASP A 190 3.01 -10.45 20.56
N GLU A 191 1.95 -9.70 20.85
CA GLU A 191 1.58 -8.48 20.13
C GLU A 191 2.68 -7.40 20.22
N GLY A 192 3.38 -7.29 21.36
CA GLY A 192 4.46 -6.34 21.56
C GLY A 192 5.68 -6.67 20.70
N HIS A 193 6.03 -7.95 20.59
CA HIS A 193 7.07 -8.42 19.68
C HIS A 193 6.72 -8.15 18.21
N ILE A 194 5.48 -8.42 17.79
CA ILE A 194 5.01 -8.13 16.43
C ILE A 194 5.05 -6.62 16.13
N ALA A 195 4.58 -5.78 17.04
CA ALA A 195 4.62 -4.32 16.89
C ALA A 195 6.06 -3.83 16.73
N SER A 196 6.98 -4.33 17.56
CA SER A 196 8.41 -4.00 17.50
C SER A 196 9.05 -4.43 16.17
N TYR A 197 8.75 -5.63 15.70
CA TYR A 197 9.18 -6.11 14.39
C TYR A 197 8.70 -5.19 13.25
N ILE A 198 7.41 -4.82 13.25
CA ILE A 198 6.84 -3.92 12.23
C ILE A 198 7.50 -2.54 12.27
N VAL A 199 7.76 -1.99 13.46
CA VAL A 199 8.48 -0.72 13.63
C VAL A 199 9.88 -0.81 13.03
N ASN A 200 10.64 -1.85 13.39
CA ASN A 200 12.00 -2.04 12.90
C ASN A 200 12.04 -2.18 11.37
N MET A 201 11.13 -2.97 10.80
CA MET A 201 11.01 -3.14 9.35
C MET A 201 10.68 -1.81 8.65
N ARG A 202 9.68 -1.08 9.14
CA ARG A 202 9.28 0.22 8.57
C ARG A 202 10.40 1.24 8.65
N ASN A 203 11.07 1.35 9.79
CA ASN A 203 12.16 2.29 10.01
C ASN A 203 13.35 1.97 9.10
N THR A 204 13.72 0.70 8.98
CA THR A 204 14.81 0.23 8.10
C THR A 204 14.51 0.60 6.65
N VAL A 205 13.32 0.26 6.15
CA VAL A 205 12.92 0.59 4.77
C VAL A 205 12.86 2.10 4.54
N GLN A 206 12.30 2.86 5.49
CA GLN A 206 12.21 4.32 5.40
C GLN A 206 13.60 4.97 5.37
N GLN A 207 14.52 4.50 6.21
CA GLN A 207 15.89 4.98 6.24
C GLN A 207 16.57 4.74 4.89
N ILE A 208 16.53 3.51 4.38
CA ILE A 208 17.12 3.16 3.08
C ILE A 208 16.50 4.01 1.96
N LEU A 209 15.17 4.15 1.91
CA LEU A 209 14.51 4.98 0.90
C LEU A 209 14.95 6.44 0.98
N LYS A 210 15.10 7.01 2.17
CA LYS A 210 15.58 8.39 2.36
C LYS A 210 17.01 8.56 1.90
N GLU A 211 17.91 7.66 2.31
CA GLU A 211 19.32 7.67 1.89
C GLU A 211 19.45 7.59 0.36
N ARG A 212 18.75 6.63 -0.27
CA ARG A 212 18.74 6.45 -1.73
C ARG A 212 18.10 7.62 -2.47
N ALA A 213 17.02 8.19 -1.94
CA ALA A 213 16.37 9.35 -2.53
C ALA A 213 17.26 10.60 -2.46
N GLN A 214 18.00 10.78 -1.37
CA GLN A 214 18.94 11.88 -1.22
C GLN A 214 20.07 11.80 -2.24
N MET A 215 20.69 10.62 -2.40
CA MET A 215 21.70 10.38 -3.44
C MET A 215 21.18 10.71 -4.84
N SER A 216 19.92 10.36 -5.11
CA SER A 216 19.27 10.68 -6.39
C SER A 216 19.15 12.19 -6.57
N ARG A 217 18.63 12.92 -5.57
CA ARG A 217 18.46 14.38 -5.65
C ARG A 217 19.77 15.11 -5.93
N GLU A 218 20.85 14.68 -5.30
CA GLU A 218 22.20 15.23 -5.50
C GLU A 218 22.69 15.01 -6.95
N ALA A 219 22.43 13.83 -7.52
CA ALA A 219 22.74 13.54 -8.92
C ALA A 219 21.93 14.39 -9.93
N TYR A 220 20.71 14.81 -9.57
CA TYR A 220 19.81 15.58 -10.44
C TYR A 220 19.78 17.10 -10.16
N ALA A 221 20.68 17.62 -9.32
CA ALA A 221 20.58 18.92 -8.63
C ALA A 221 20.57 20.20 -9.50
N VAL A 222 20.53 20.14 -10.83
CA VAL A 222 20.81 21.34 -11.65
C VAL A 222 19.57 22.21 -11.95
N HIS A 223 18.31 21.70 -12.02
CA HIS A 223 17.20 22.53 -12.55
C HIS A 223 15.78 22.35 -11.97
N HIS A 224 15.57 21.66 -10.85
CA HIS A 224 14.21 21.22 -10.46
C HIS A 224 13.85 21.42 -8.99
N TYR A 225 12.58 21.77 -8.74
CA TYR A 225 11.96 21.70 -7.42
C TYR A 225 11.31 20.32 -7.23
N TRP A 226 11.53 19.76 -6.04
CA TRP A 226 11.02 18.46 -5.64
C TRP A 226 10.03 18.65 -4.49
N VAL A 227 8.84 18.06 -4.61
CA VAL A 227 7.86 17.95 -3.52
C VAL A 227 7.65 16.47 -3.24
N ASP A 228 7.83 16.04 -2.00
CA ASP A 228 7.75 14.62 -1.66
C ASP A 228 6.31 14.10 -1.67
N CYS A 229 6.08 12.96 -2.33
CA CYS A 229 4.75 12.32 -2.39
C CYS A 229 4.61 11.11 -1.46
N GLY A 230 5.66 10.75 -0.71
CA GLY A 230 5.64 9.62 0.22
C GLY A 230 6.05 8.28 -0.39
N ILE A 231 5.79 7.21 0.37
CA ILE A 231 6.18 5.83 0.07
C ILE A 231 4.95 5.06 -0.40
N PHE A 232 5.06 4.40 -1.55
CA PHE A 232 4.00 3.61 -2.14
C PHE A 232 4.40 2.12 -2.12
N PRO A 233 3.83 1.31 -1.22
CA PRO A 233 4.06 -0.13 -1.22
C PRO A 233 3.24 -0.81 -2.32
N SER A 234 3.82 -1.83 -2.95
CA SER A 234 3.21 -2.66 -3.99
C SER A 234 3.80 -4.07 -3.94
N ILE A 235 3.08 -5.08 -4.46
CA ILE A 235 3.58 -6.45 -4.53
C ILE A 235 3.70 -6.85 -6.00
N ARG A 236 4.85 -7.40 -6.41
CA ARG A 236 5.01 -7.96 -7.76
C ARG A 236 4.51 -9.39 -7.79
N GLU A 237 3.49 -9.62 -8.62
CA GLU A 237 2.69 -10.85 -8.60
C GLU A 237 3.32 -12.06 -9.32
N LYS A 238 4.59 -11.99 -9.73
CA LYS A 238 5.11 -12.90 -10.77
C LYS A 238 5.33 -14.35 -10.36
N ASP A 239 5.36 -14.71 -9.07
CA ASP A 239 5.75 -16.06 -8.65
C ASP A 239 4.82 -16.69 -7.61
N PHE A 240 3.50 -16.67 -7.87
CA PHE A 240 2.56 -17.50 -7.12
C PHE A 240 2.25 -18.79 -7.91
N PRO A 241 3.04 -19.88 -7.77
CA PRO A 241 2.61 -21.17 -8.30
C PRO A 241 1.22 -21.57 -7.76
N LYS A 242 0.51 -22.45 -8.47
CA LYS A 242 -0.78 -22.92 -7.95
C LYS A 242 -0.51 -23.75 -6.69
N PRO A 243 -1.19 -23.51 -5.56
CA PRO A 243 -1.04 -24.33 -4.37
C PRO A 243 -1.40 -25.78 -4.72
N THR A 244 -0.48 -26.71 -4.48
CA THR A 244 -0.78 -28.14 -4.53
C THR A 244 -1.82 -28.44 -3.45
N ARG A 245 -2.87 -29.18 -3.81
CA ARG A 245 -4.04 -29.37 -2.93
C ARG A 245 -3.74 -30.17 -1.67
N GLU A 246 -2.61 -30.89 -1.63
CA GLU A 246 -2.38 -32.02 -0.73
C GLU A 246 -1.66 -31.69 0.59
N SER A 247 -0.86 -30.62 0.67
CA SER A 247 -0.04 -30.35 1.86
C SER A 247 -0.72 -29.45 2.91
N GLY A 248 -1.74 -28.67 2.53
CA GLY A 248 -2.29 -27.62 3.40
C GLY A 248 -1.24 -26.58 3.85
N VAL A 249 -0.08 -26.57 3.21
CA VAL A 249 1.06 -25.66 3.45
C VAL A 249 1.50 -25.12 2.11
N TYR A 250 1.75 -23.83 2.05
CA TYR A 250 2.16 -23.18 0.82
C TYR A 250 3.26 -22.17 1.10
N GLU A 251 4.46 -22.45 0.57
CA GLU A 251 5.58 -21.52 0.62
C GLU A 251 5.44 -20.48 -0.50
N LEU A 252 5.45 -19.23 -0.09
CA LEU A 252 5.42 -18.07 -0.94
C LEU A 252 6.82 -17.48 -1.05
N ASN A 253 7.29 -17.32 -2.28
CA ASN A 253 8.49 -16.54 -2.61
C ASN A 253 8.04 -15.40 -3.53
N THR A 254 8.06 -14.16 -3.05
CA THR A 254 7.56 -13.02 -3.81
C THR A 254 8.19 -11.71 -3.36
N ASP A 255 8.14 -10.71 -4.24
CA ASP A 255 8.75 -9.40 -4.02
C ASP A 255 7.71 -8.38 -3.54
N VAL A 256 8.00 -7.74 -2.41
CA VAL A 256 7.29 -6.56 -1.94
C VAL A 256 8.13 -5.33 -2.28
N GLU A 257 7.60 -4.44 -3.12
CA GLU A 257 8.29 -3.24 -3.55
C GLU A 257 7.76 -2.01 -2.82
N LEU A 258 8.66 -1.23 -2.24
CA LEU A 258 8.34 0.08 -1.70
C LEU A 258 9.04 1.14 -2.54
N ILE A 259 8.24 2.03 -3.14
CA ILE A 259 8.73 3.06 -4.06
C ILE A 259 8.57 4.43 -3.40
N PHE A 260 9.67 5.17 -3.30
CA PHE A 260 9.63 6.58 -2.91
C PHE A 260 9.44 7.45 -4.15
N ARG A 261 8.30 8.14 -4.19
CA ARG A 261 7.92 8.98 -5.32
C ARG A 261 7.92 10.43 -4.92
N VAL A 262 8.41 11.28 -5.82
CA VAL A 262 8.36 12.73 -5.69
C VAL A 262 7.61 13.34 -6.86
N PHE A 263 7.09 14.52 -6.61
CA PHE A 263 6.51 15.40 -7.59
C PHE A 263 7.55 16.41 -8.03
N GLN A 264 7.83 16.42 -9.32
CA GLN A 264 8.70 17.39 -9.94
C GLN A 264 7.83 18.43 -10.65
N THR A 265 8.04 19.70 -10.34
CA THR A 265 7.46 20.79 -11.13
C THR A 265 8.58 21.48 -11.90
N ASN A 266 8.48 21.48 -13.23
CA ASN A 266 9.42 22.21 -14.06
C ASN A 266 9.07 23.72 -14.02
N ARG A 267 10.01 24.54 -13.54
CA ARG A 267 9.86 26.01 -13.42
C ARG A 267 9.49 26.71 -14.74
N SER A 268 9.95 26.17 -15.88
CA SER A 268 9.79 26.81 -17.18
C SER A 268 8.48 26.46 -17.89
N THR A 269 7.91 25.29 -17.59
CA THR A 269 6.71 24.78 -18.28
C THR A 269 5.51 24.59 -17.36
N TYR A 270 5.69 24.70 -16.03
CA TYR A 270 4.71 24.32 -15.00
C TYR A 270 4.20 22.88 -15.14
N GLU A 271 4.89 22.04 -15.92
CA GLU A 271 4.55 20.63 -16.06
C GLU A 271 4.91 19.89 -14.77
N LYS A 272 3.96 19.03 -14.39
CA LYS A 272 3.96 18.25 -13.16
C LYS A 272 4.22 16.79 -13.53
N MET A 273 5.31 16.22 -13.04
CA MET A 273 5.67 14.82 -13.32
C MET A 273 5.98 14.08 -12.02
N TYR A 274 5.53 12.82 -11.96
CA TYR A 274 5.92 11.91 -10.89
C TYR A 274 7.25 11.23 -11.24
N VAL A 275 8.21 11.32 -10.33
CA VAL A 275 9.52 10.68 -10.46
C VAL A 275 9.71 9.72 -9.29
N ASN A 276 10.15 8.50 -9.58
CA ASN A 276 10.56 7.57 -8.53
C ASN A 276 12.04 7.83 -8.25
N LEU A 277 12.37 8.28 -7.05
CA LEU A 277 13.77 8.53 -6.68
C LEU A 277 14.44 7.26 -6.12
N ALA A 278 13.70 6.47 -5.35
CA ALA A 278 14.25 5.29 -4.71
C ALA A 278 13.25 4.13 -4.72
N LYS A 279 13.80 2.92 -4.69
CA LYS A 279 13.04 1.67 -4.61
C LYS A 279 13.74 0.69 -3.70
N VAL A 280 13.00 0.15 -2.73
CA VAL A 280 13.42 -1.01 -1.95
C VAL A 280 12.58 -2.20 -2.40
N VAL A 281 13.22 -3.35 -2.61
CA VAL A 281 12.54 -4.62 -2.85
C VAL A 281 12.86 -5.57 -1.71
N LEU A 282 11.79 -6.09 -1.10
CA LEU A 282 11.87 -7.14 -0.11
C LEU A 282 11.63 -8.47 -0.83
N HIS A 283 12.64 -9.32 -0.88
CA HIS A 283 12.54 -10.70 -1.34
C HIS A 283 11.97 -11.53 -0.20
N VAL A 284 10.65 -11.75 -0.20
CA VAL A 284 9.95 -12.38 0.91
C VAL A 284 9.70 -13.84 0.64
N ARG A 285 10.25 -14.69 1.52
CA ARG A 285 9.93 -16.10 1.65
C ARG A 285 9.09 -16.31 2.90
N GLN A 286 7.85 -16.78 2.78
CA GLN A 286 7.00 -17.05 3.93
C GLN A 286 6.08 -18.25 3.73
N THR A 287 5.65 -18.85 4.83
CA THR A 287 4.75 -20.00 4.82
C THR A 287 3.30 -19.57 5.10
N CYS A 288 2.38 -19.96 4.22
CA CYS A 288 0.95 -19.93 4.49
C CYS A 288 0.45 -21.33 4.90
N ILE A 289 -0.40 -21.38 5.91
CA ILE A 289 -1.08 -22.61 6.33
C ILE A 289 -2.56 -22.51 5.96
N ARG A 290 -3.11 -23.63 5.49
CA ARG A 290 -4.52 -23.80 5.20
C ARG A 290 -5.22 -24.34 6.45
N ASN A 291 -6.34 -23.74 6.79
CA ASN A 291 -7.27 -24.27 7.79
C ASN A 291 -8.69 -24.26 7.19
N GLY A 292 -9.23 -25.47 6.97
CA GLY A 292 -10.48 -25.68 6.24
C GLY A 292 -10.46 -25.06 4.83
N LYS A 293 -11.23 -24.00 4.63
CA LYS A 293 -11.33 -23.25 3.36
C LYS A 293 -10.52 -21.94 3.36
N ARG A 294 -9.74 -21.67 4.41
CA ARG A 294 -9.05 -20.40 4.62
C ARG A 294 -7.54 -20.58 4.69
N TRP A 295 -6.81 -19.50 4.42
CA TRP A 295 -5.37 -19.43 4.47
C TRP A 295 -4.92 -18.29 5.38
N PHE A 296 -3.80 -18.47 6.08
CA PHE A 296 -3.19 -17.45 6.90
C PHE A 296 -1.67 -17.55 6.89
N MET A 297 -1.00 -16.46 7.26
CA MET A 297 0.45 -16.41 7.42
C MET A 297 0.83 -17.13 8.71
N TYR A 298 1.71 -18.12 8.63
CA TYR A 298 2.21 -18.83 9.81
C TYR A 298 3.14 -17.94 10.63
N ASP A 299 4.15 -17.37 9.98
CA ASP A 299 5.14 -16.53 10.61
C ASP A 299 4.81 -15.04 10.42
N LEU A 300 4.50 -14.35 11.52
CA LEU A 300 4.22 -12.91 11.54
C LEU A 300 5.45 -12.05 11.82
N THR A 301 6.59 -12.65 12.18
CA THR A 301 7.86 -11.96 12.45
C THR A 301 9.02 -12.68 11.76
N PRO A 302 8.96 -12.83 10.41
CA PRO A 302 10.01 -13.52 9.66
C PRO A 302 11.37 -12.82 9.84
N ALA A 303 12.45 -13.60 9.80
CA ALA A 303 13.79 -13.07 9.97
C ALA A 303 14.15 -12.12 8.83
N VAL A 304 14.82 -11.01 9.16
CA VAL A 304 15.27 -10.01 8.18
C VAL A 304 16.78 -10.14 8.03
N ALA A 305 17.23 -10.64 6.88
CA ALA A 305 18.63 -10.56 6.50
C ALA A 305 18.81 -9.32 5.61
N ALA A 306 19.62 -8.36 6.07
CA ALA A 306 20.07 -7.30 5.19
C ALA A 306 20.91 -7.96 4.11
N GLY A 307 20.44 -7.91 2.87
CA GLY A 307 21.27 -8.22 1.72
C GLY A 307 22.36 -7.17 1.69
N ALA A 308 23.54 -7.46 2.25
CA ALA A 308 24.71 -6.72 1.81
C ALA A 308 24.83 -7.00 0.31
N ALA A 309 25.06 -5.95 -0.47
CA ALA A 309 25.70 -6.14 -1.75
C ALA A 309 27.06 -6.81 -1.48
N GLY A 310 27.11 -8.15 -1.50
CA GLY A 310 28.33 -8.93 -1.56
C GLY A 310 28.87 -9.60 -0.28
N GLN A 311 28.27 -9.57 0.92
CA GLN A 311 28.75 -10.39 2.06
C GLN A 311 27.66 -10.78 3.10
N PRO A 312 27.72 -11.99 3.69
CA PRO A 312 26.76 -12.43 4.71
C PRO A 312 27.09 -11.80 6.06
N GLY A 313 26.52 -10.63 6.32
CA GLY A 313 26.48 -10.02 7.66
C GLY A 313 25.09 -10.20 8.25
N SER A 314 24.96 -11.10 9.22
CA SER A 314 23.74 -11.26 10.02
C SER A 314 23.39 -9.94 10.70
N LEU A 315 22.19 -9.41 10.43
CA LEU A 315 21.52 -8.52 11.35
C LEU A 315 21.17 -9.35 12.60
N ASN A 316 21.89 -9.12 13.69
CA ASN A 316 21.41 -9.53 15.00
C ASN A 316 20.21 -8.64 15.33
N ILE A 317 19.01 -9.21 15.19
CA ILE A 317 17.78 -8.77 15.83
C ILE A 317 17.62 -9.59 17.11
#